data_AF-A0A1Q6YGR6-F1
#
_entry.id   AF-A0A1Q6YGR6-F1
#
_cell.length_a   1.000
_cell.length_b   1.000
_cell.length_c   1.000
_cell.angle_alpha   90.00
_cell.angle_beta   90.00
_cell.angle_gamma   90.00
#
_symmetry.space_group_name_H-M   'P 1'
#
loop_
_entity.id
_entity.type
_entity.pdbx_description
1 polymer ?
#
loop_
_entity_poly.entity_id
_entity_poly.type
_entity_poly.pdbx_seq_one_letter_code
_entity_poly.pdbx_strand_id
1 'polypeptide(L)'
;MEGFTHRATRAKKDPQKMEPTTKLVIGIDIGGTKVARGLVDACGEIHVRSRTPMITAGEASKGLAAVSAAIQALFSALLNDRELKR
;
A
#
# COMPACT_ATOMS: atom_id res chain seq x y z
N MET A 1 -0.19 -16.05 -52.29
CA MET A 1 0.14 -15.29 -51.08
C MET A 1 -0.99 -15.54 -50.08
N GLU A 2 -0.87 -16.57 -49.26
CA GLU A 2 -1.87 -16.89 -48.24
C GLU A 2 -1.43 -16.29 -46.89
N GLY A 3 -2.35 -15.57 -46.26
CA GLY A 3 -2.12 -14.80 -45.04
C GLY A 3 -1.94 -15.70 -43.82
N PHE A 4 -0.77 -15.62 -43.19
CA PHE A 4 -0.53 -16.16 -41.86
C PHE A 4 -1.30 -15.33 -40.82
N THR A 5 -2.36 -15.91 -40.25
CA THR A 5 -2.98 -15.37 -39.04
C THR A 5 -2.21 -15.89 -37.83
N HIS A 6 -1.44 -15.03 -37.17
CA HIS A 6 -0.83 -15.34 -35.88
C HIS A 6 -1.92 -15.39 -34.80
N ARG A 7 -2.42 -16.59 -34.51
CA ARG A 7 -3.20 -16.85 -33.29
C ARG A 7 -2.20 -16.92 -32.12
N ALA A 8 -2.01 -15.81 -31.43
CA ALA A 8 -1.29 -15.81 -30.16
C ALA A 8 -2.12 -16.60 -29.14
N THR A 9 -1.74 -17.84 -28.86
CA THR A 9 -2.22 -18.57 -27.70
C THR A 9 -1.68 -17.86 -26.47
N ARG A 10 -2.53 -17.06 -25.81
CA ARG A 10 -2.25 -16.53 -24.47
C ARG A 10 -2.00 -17.74 -23.58
N ALA A 11 -0.74 -18.02 -23.26
CA ALA A 11 -0.39 -18.94 -22.20
C ALA A 11 -1.19 -18.51 -20.96
N LYS A 12 -2.10 -19.37 -20.51
CA LYS A 12 -2.72 -19.22 -19.20
C LYS A 12 -1.57 -19.34 -18.23
N LYS A 13 -1.05 -18.20 -17.75
CA LYS A 13 -0.15 -18.18 -16.60
C LYS A 13 -0.99 -18.78 -15.48
N ASP A 14 -0.66 -20.01 -15.08
CA ASP A 14 -1.28 -20.62 -13.91
C ASP A 14 -1.25 -19.57 -12.79
N PRO A 15 -2.41 -19.22 -12.20
CA PRO A 15 -2.39 -18.41 -11.00
C PRO A 15 -1.70 -19.29 -9.96
N GLN A 16 -0.39 -19.08 -9.77
CA GLN A 16 0.29 -19.70 -8.65
C GLN A 16 -0.52 -19.30 -7.42
N LYS A 17 -1.13 -20.30 -6.80
CA LYS A 17 -1.84 -20.17 -5.55
C LYS A 17 -0.79 -19.73 -4.54
N MET A 18 -0.63 -18.43 -4.38
CA MET A 18 0.24 -17.86 -3.37
C MET A 18 -0.38 -18.27 -2.04
N GLU A 19 0.28 -19.18 -1.34
CA GLU A 19 -0.03 -19.44 0.06
C GLU A 19 -0.13 -18.08 0.77
N PRO A 20 -1.18 -17.82 1.56
CA PRO A 20 -1.40 -16.52 2.18
C PRO A 20 -0.25 -16.26 3.15
N THR A 21 0.82 -15.64 2.66
CA THR A 21 1.89 -15.18 3.50
C THR A 21 1.28 -14.07 4.33
N THR A 22 1.30 -14.22 5.66
CA THR A 22 0.92 -13.19 6.65
C THR A 22 1.77 -11.92 6.59
N LYS A 23 2.57 -11.75 5.52
CA LYS A 23 3.43 -10.61 5.27
C LYS A 23 2.57 -9.45 4.81
N LEU A 24 2.35 -8.53 5.74
CA LEU A 24 1.80 -7.21 5.47
C LEU A 24 2.95 -6.22 5.28
N VAL A 25 2.79 -5.30 4.33
CA VAL A 25 3.71 -4.20 4.07
C VAL A 25 3.02 -2.87 4.29
N ILE A 26 3.79 -1.83 4.58
CA ILE A 26 3.28 -0.45 4.65
C ILE A 26 3.67 0.26 3.35
N GLY A 27 2.67 0.66 2.57
CA GLY A 27 2.85 1.57 1.44
C GLY A 27 2.75 3.02 1.90
N ILE A 28 3.68 3.88 1.45
CA ILE A 28 3.70 5.32 1.73
C ILE A 28 3.81 6.08 0.41
N ASP A 29 2.89 7.02 0.19
CA ASP A 29 2.90 7.98 -0.93
C ASP A 29 3.01 9.41 -0.36
N ILE A 30 4.10 10.09 -0.71
CA ILE A 30 4.43 11.43 -0.21
C ILE A 30 4.15 12.44 -1.32
N GLY A 31 3.06 13.19 -1.17
CA GLY A 31 2.73 14.33 -2.03
C GLY A 31 3.11 15.66 -1.39
N GLY A 32 3.01 16.74 -2.17
CA GLY A 32 3.34 18.11 -1.71
C GLY A 32 2.43 18.68 -0.61
N THR A 33 1.32 18.02 -0.28
CA THR A 33 0.37 18.48 0.74
C THR A 33 -0.05 17.37 1.71
N LYS A 34 0.11 16.10 1.33
CA LYS A 34 -0.38 14.97 2.13
C LYS A 34 0.57 13.79 2.03
N VAL A 35 0.66 13.03 3.10
CA VAL A 35 1.22 11.68 3.13
C VAL A 35 0.05 10.70 3.17
N ALA A 36 -0.10 9.89 2.13
CA ALA A 36 -1.02 8.76 2.10
C ALA A 36 -0.29 7.49 2.54
N ARG A 37 -0.99 6.65 3.31
CA ARG A 37 -0.45 5.38 3.79
C ARG A 37 -1.47 4.26 3.72
N GLY A 38 -0.98 3.03 3.56
CA GLY A 38 -1.82 1.84 3.65
C GLY A 38 -1.08 0.61 4.16
N LEU A 39 -1.82 -0.26 4.86
CA LEU A 39 -1.38 -1.63 5.16
C LEU A 39 -1.83 -2.53 4.02
N VAL A 40 -0.89 -3.20 3.37
CA VAL A 40 -1.11 -3.91 2.11
C VAL A 40 -0.62 -5.35 2.24
N ASP A 41 -1.36 -6.31 1.69
CA ASP A 41 -0.92 -7.70 1.62
C ASP A 41 -0.17 -8.03 0.33
N ALA A 42 0.26 -9.30 0.20
CA ALA A 42 1.00 -9.78 -0.96
C ALA A 42 0.17 -9.79 -2.27
N CYS A 43 -1.16 -9.73 -2.18
CA CYS A 43 -2.06 -9.62 -3.33
C CYS A 43 -2.25 -8.16 -3.77
N GLY A 44 -1.77 -7.20 -2.98
CA GLY A 44 -1.97 -5.77 -3.22
C GLY A 44 -3.27 -5.23 -2.62
N GLU A 45 -3.99 -6.00 -1.80
CA GLU A 45 -5.20 -5.52 -1.14
C GLU A 45 -4.84 -4.56 0.00
N ILE A 46 -5.54 -3.43 0.07
CA ILE A 46 -5.33 -2.41 1.10
C ILE A 46 -6.32 -2.64 2.25
N HIS A 47 -5.81 -3.08 3.40
CA HIS A 47 -6.60 -3.42 4.59
C HIS A 47 -6.97 -2.19 5.41
N VAL A 48 -6.04 -1.24 5.55
CA VAL A 48 -6.24 0.02 6.26
C VAL A 48 -5.58 1.14 5.48
N ARG A 49 -6.25 2.29 5.33
CA ARG A 49 -5.66 3.48 4.70
C ARG A 49 -6.05 4.76 5.40
N SER A 50 -5.14 5.72 5.39
CA SER A 50 -5.45 7.10 5.79
C SER A 50 -4.51 8.09 5.11
N ARG A 51 -4.82 9.38 5.30
CA ARG A 51 -4.02 10.49 4.79
C ARG A 51 -3.77 11.45 5.94
N THR A 52 -2.53 11.94 6.03
CA THR A 52 -2.14 12.97 7.00
C THR A 52 -1.60 14.19 6.24
N PRO A 53 -1.72 15.41 6.79
CA PRO A 53 -1.08 16.58 6.20
C PRO A 53 0.44 16.39 6.11
N MET A 54 1.03 16.81 4.99
CA MET A 54 2.48 16.91 4.84
C MET A 54 2.93 18.30 5.25
N ILE A 55 4.03 18.40 5.99
CA ILE A 55 4.72 19.67 6.24
C ILE A 55 5.80 19.81 5.17
N THR A 56 5.55 20.68 4.18
CA THR A 56 6.48 20.95 3.07
C THR A 56 7.22 22.28 3.19
N ALA A 57 6.88 23.08 4.20
CA ALA A 57 7.55 24.33 4.50
C ALA A 57 8.53 24.19 5.69
N GLY A 58 9.65 24.91 5.62
CA GLY A 58 10.71 24.88 6.64
C GLY A 58 11.70 23.74 6.39
N GLU A 59 12.25 23.19 7.48
CA GLU A 59 13.34 22.21 7.41
C GLU A 59 12.89 20.81 7.03
N ALA A 60 13.78 20.07 6.36
CA ALA A 60 13.55 18.68 5.95
C ALA A 60 13.16 17.76 7.11
N SER A 61 13.63 18.04 8.33
CA SER A 61 13.27 17.31 9.55
C SER A 61 11.77 17.35 9.85
N LYS A 62 11.09 18.46 9.55
CA LYS A 62 9.63 18.58 9.72
C LYS A 62 8.88 17.70 8.72
N GLY A 63 9.37 17.64 7.48
CA GLY A 63 8.84 16.73 6.47
C GLY A 63 8.99 15.26 6.89
N LEU A 64 10.18 14.87 7.38
CA LEU A 64 10.40 13.53 7.92
C LEU A 64 9.50 13.22 9.11
N ALA A 65 9.35 14.17 10.05
CA ALA A 65 8.46 14.00 11.20
C ALA A 65 7.00 13.79 10.78
N ALA A 66 6.52 14.48 9.72
CA ALA A 66 5.19 14.26 9.17
C ALA A 66 5.01 12.83 8.63
N VAL A 67 6.01 12.29 7.94
CA VAL A 67 5.99 10.89 7.46
C VAL A 67 6.02 9.90 8.63
N SER A 68 6.86 10.13 9.64
CA SER A 68 6.91 9.29 10.84
C SER A 68 5.57 9.30 11.59
N ALA A 69 4.94 10.47 11.74
CA ALA A 69 3.62 10.60 12.36
C ALA A 69 2.53 9.87 11.57
N ALA A 70 2.59 9.92 10.23
CA ALA A 70 1.71 9.14 9.38
C ALA A 70 1.84 7.65 9.73
N ILE A 71 3.06 7.10 9.74
CA ILE A 71 3.30 5.68 10.07
C ILE A 71 2.77 5.34 11.47
N GLN A 72 3.06 6.16 12.49
CA GLN A 72 2.58 5.92 13.86
C GLN A 72 1.06 5.84 13.96
N ALA A 73 0.35 6.75 13.29
CA ALA A 73 -1.11 6.74 13.27
C ALA A 73 -1.68 5.44 12.65
N LEU A 74 -0.92 4.69 11.83
CA LEU A 74 -1.36 3.40 11.29
C LEU A 74 -1.47 2.37 12.38
N PHE A 75 -0.42 2.27 13.19
CA PHE A 75 -0.38 1.33 14.30
C PHE A 75 -1.43 1.65 15.36
N SER A 76 -1.68 2.94 15.65
CA SER A 76 -2.76 3.33 16.55
C SER A 76 -4.13 2.88 16.03
N ALA A 77 -4.42 3.06 14.74
CA ALA A 77 -5.67 2.60 14.15
C ALA A 77 -5.82 1.06 14.25
N LEU A 78 -4.73 0.32 14.01
CA LEU A 78 -4.72 -1.14 14.10
C LEU A 78 -4.91 -1.67 15.53
N LEU A 79 -4.39 -0.96 16.54
CA LEU A 79 -4.59 -1.33 17.94
C LEU A 79 -6.05 -1.10 18.37
N ASN A 80 -6.62 0.05 17.99
CA ASN A 80 -8.01 0.39 18.31
C ASN A 80 -9.01 -0.58 17.66
N ASP A 81 -8.76 -1.01 16.42
CA ASP A 81 -9.60 -1.99 15.72
C ASP A 81 -9.60 -3.37 16.41
N ARG A 82 -8.54 -3.73 17.15
CA ARG A 82 -8.46 -4.99 17.89
C ARG A 82 -9.16 -4.92 19.25
N GLU A 83 -9.20 -3.76 19.89
CA GLU A 83 -9.94 -3.56 21.14
C GLU A 83 -11.46 -3.53 20.91
N LEU A 84 -11.92 -2.94 19.79
CA LEU A 84 -13.35 -2.89 19.47
C LEU A 84 -13.95 -4.24 19.06
N LYS A 85 -13.11 -5.22 18.69
CA LYS A 85 -13.52 -6.58 18.28
C LYS A 85 -13.44 -7.62 19.41
N ARG A 86 -13.22 -7.20 20.66
CA ARG A 86 -13.18 -8.06 21.84
C ARG A 86 -14.48 -8.01 22.63
#